data_AF-A0A453YJY7-F1
#
_entry.id   AF-A0A453YJY7-F1
#
_cell.length_a   1.000
_cell.length_b   1.000
_cell.length_c   1.000
_cell.angle_alpha   90.00
_cell.angle_beta   90.00
_cell.angle_gamma   90.00
#
_symmetry.space_group_name_H-M   'P 1'
#
loop_
_entity.id
_entity.type
_entity.pdbx_description
1 polymer ?
#
loop_
_entity_poly.entity_id
_entity_poly.type
_entity_poly.pdbx_seq_one_letter_code
_entity_poly.pdbx_strand_id
1 'polypeptide(L)'
;MEVASEMNVAQRSKNANFLRTSCTDNWSVPFCNCEYPNETRWKHSTKKMLPCSCGEDTSRRLDWIWDKALTFETVVSGAEVIFHPVYSQGTTIVRGNEPLYRGRHHYWELKILSPLSGTDIMFGIGTDKVDLLRHQFSFTSVLGIDDQSWGYSYRGLAQHNGQLKYYGKKFSRGRIIGIYVDMFRGTLEYFLNRRSLGRAYSGIPREDGIEIYPMVSSTSAKSSVKLINAASFEDNLRFNCMKVICKYPKLLAQVNAIPGLKKIAQELWFLQFKEPNRTEDFALNNLHLADEAVLCGKKLKLFNSTDSADGNDSKGQEINSESQIYDSLMKREDLNEETTRSSKSHNHRFISTESNSEDDELAVII
;
A
#
# COMPACT_ATOMS: atom_id res chain seq x y z
N MET A 1 -34.05 38.28 53.78
CA MET A 1 -34.79 37.28 52.98
C MET A 1 -35.26 37.92 51.67
N GLU A 2 -34.47 38.05 50.60
CA GLU A 2 -33.23 37.34 50.22
C GLU A 2 -33.40 35.82 50.06
N VAL A 3 -32.86 35.17 49.02
CA VAL A 3 -32.07 35.66 47.86
C VAL A 3 -32.76 35.24 46.55
N ALA A 4 -32.56 36.00 45.48
CA ALA A 4 -33.08 35.70 44.14
C ALA A 4 -32.37 34.50 43.48
N SER A 5 -32.99 33.96 42.42
CA SER A 5 -32.52 32.77 41.72
C SER A 5 -31.47 33.07 40.66
N GLU A 6 -30.20 32.99 41.02
CA GLU A 6 -29.11 32.72 40.07
C GLU A 6 -28.22 31.59 40.62
N MET A 7 -28.05 30.50 39.84
CA MET A 7 -26.76 29.80 39.69
C MET A 7 -26.81 28.65 38.68
N ASN A 8 -25.92 28.75 37.68
CA ASN A 8 -25.24 27.66 36.97
C ASN A 8 -26.04 26.60 36.18
N VAL A 9 -26.40 26.95 34.95
CA VAL A 9 -26.67 26.00 33.85
C VAL A 9 -25.43 25.13 33.51
N ALA A 10 -24.21 25.54 33.89
CA ALA A 10 -22.95 24.90 33.52
C ALA A 10 -22.69 23.50 34.13
N GLN A 11 -23.56 23.00 35.01
CA GLN A 11 -23.35 21.72 35.70
C GLN A 11 -23.93 20.50 34.93
N ARG A 12 -24.86 20.70 33.98
CA ARG A 12 -25.49 19.58 33.22
C ARG A 12 -24.69 19.12 31.99
N SER A 13 -23.62 19.82 31.61
CA SER A 13 -22.78 19.50 30.45
C SER A 13 -21.64 18.50 30.73
N LYS A 14 -21.33 18.19 32.00
CA LYS A 14 -20.12 17.43 32.36
C LYS A 14 -20.27 15.91 32.31
N ASN A 15 -21.48 15.36 32.42
CA ASN A 15 -21.71 13.91 32.35
C ASN A 15 -21.96 13.38 30.93
N ALA A 16 -22.04 14.25 29.91
CA ALA A 16 -22.23 13.85 28.51
C ALA A 16 -20.91 13.46 27.80
N ASN A 17 -19.75 13.68 28.43
CA ASN A 17 -18.42 13.52 27.79
C ASN A 17 -17.67 12.25 28.20
N PHE A 18 -18.27 11.35 28.98
CA PHE A 18 -17.61 10.11 29.48
C PHE A 18 -18.06 8.80 28.82
N LEU A 19 -18.79 8.88 27.70
CA LEU A 19 -19.12 7.75 26.82
C LEU A 19 -18.51 7.93 25.41
N ARG A 20 -17.23 8.34 25.37
CA ARG A 20 -16.44 8.45 24.14
C ARG A 20 -15.27 7.46 24.10
N THR A 21 -15.57 6.20 24.42
CA THR A 21 -14.67 5.05 24.38
C THR A 21 -15.12 4.04 23.33
N SER A 22 -14.19 3.64 22.46
CA SER A 22 -14.25 2.47 21.56
C SER A 22 -15.55 2.20 20.79
N CYS A 23 -15.81 2.98 19.74
CA CYS A 23 -16.23 2.40 18.46
C CYS A 23 -15.05 2.49 17.49
N THR A 24 -14.10 1.57 17.63
CA THR A 24 -12.89 1.47 16.79
C THR A 24 -13.22 0.81 15.45
N ASP A 25 -14.02 1.51 14.65
CA ASP A 25 -14.37 1.11 13.30
C ASP A 25 -13.09 1.09 12.44
N ASN A 26 -12.65 -0.10 12.02
CA ASN A 26 -11.28 -0.36 11.51
C ASN A 26 -11.07 0.12 10.05
N TRP A 27 -11.44 1.36 9.78
CA TRP A 27 -11.26 2.02 8.49
C TRP A 27 -9.99 2.85 8.43
N SER A 28 -9.36 2.84 7.26
CA SER A 28 -8.34 3.80 6.86
C SER A 28 -8.92 5.21 6.72
N VAL A 29 -8.10 6.24 6.91
CA VAL A 29 -8.45 7.62 6.54
C VAL A 29 -8.57 7.76 5.01
N PRO A 30 -9.35 8.75 4.48
CA PRO A 30 -9.28 9.13 3.08
C PRO A 30 -7.88 9.63 2.68
N PHE A 31 -7.58 9.63 1.38
CA PHE A 31 -6.38 10.29 0.83
C PHE A 31 -6.47 11.83 0.92
N CYS A 32 -7.69 12.37 0.85
CA CYS A 32 -7.97 13.80 0.77
C CYS A 32 -9.32 14.13 1.42
N ASN A 33 -9.47 15.36 1.93
CA ASN A 33 -10.70 15.85 2.56
C ASN A 33 -11.74 16.41 1.56
N CYS A 34 -11.65 16.05 0.27
CA CYS A 34 -12.64 16.47 -0.72
C CYS A 34 -14.02 15.88 -0.42
N GLU A 35 -15.07 16.69 -0.56
CA GLU A 35 -16.44 16.21 -0.46
C GLU A 35 -16.78 15.30 -1.66
N TYR A 36 -17.02 14.01 -1.38
CA TYR A 36 -17.55 13.09 -2.38
C TYR A 36 -19.09 13.11 -2.33
N PRO A 37 -19.77 13.32 -3.46
CA PRO A 37 -21.21 13.54 -3.45
C PRO A 37 -21.97 12.24 -3.17
N ASN A 38 -23.06 12.32 -2.40
CA ASN A 38 -23.89 11.17 -2.07
C ASN A 38 -25.04 11.03 -3.06
N GLU A 39 -25.28 9.80 -3.55
CA GLU A 39 -26.27 9.50 -4.61
C GLU A 39 -27.66 10.08 -4.33
N THR A 40 -28.10 10.04 -3.07
CA THR A 40 -29.41 10.53 -2.62
C THR A 40 -29.57 12.05 -2.66
N ARG A 41 -28.48 12.84 -2.63
CA ARG A 41 -28.55 14.31 -2.51
C ARG A 41 -28.52 15.04 -3.87
N TRP A 42 -28.18 14.35 -4.97
CA TRP A 42 -28.03 14.98 -6.29
C TRP A 42 -29.30 15.59 -6.89
N LYS A 43 -30.50 15.09 -6.55
CA LYS A 43 -31.76 15.47 -7.21
C LYS A 43 -32.15 16.96 -7.10
N HIS A 44 -31.48 17.74 -6.24
CA HIS A 44 -31.83 19.13 -5.95
C HIS A 44 -30.62 20.10 -5.87
N SER A 45 -29.44 19.72 -6.39
CA SER A 45 -28.25 20.60 -6.38
C SER A 45 -27.90 21.14 -7.77
N THR A 46 -27.82 22.48 -7.89
CA THR A 46 -27.45 23.17 -9.14
C THR A 46 -25.94 23.32 -9.35
N LYS A 47 -25.13 23.06 -8.31
CA LYS A 47 -23.65 23.08 -8.43
C LYS A 47 -23.17 21.77 -9.06
N LYS A 48 -22.65 21.84 -10.29
CA LYS A 48 -21.81 20.78 -10.88
C LYS A 48 -20.52 20.62 -10.05
N MET A 49 -20.53 19.74 -9.06
CA MET A 49 -19.32 19.38 -8.31
C MET A 49 -18.43 18.52 -9.22
N LEU A 50 -17.18 18.98 -9.42
CA LEU A 50 -16.18 18.24 -10.19
C LEU A 50 -15.70 17.00 -9.41
N PRO A 51 -15.37 15.89 -10.09
CA PRO A 51 -14.78 14.74 -9.42
C PRO A 51 -13.43 15.10 -8.78
N CYS A 52 -13.16 14.56 -7.60
CA CYS A 52 -11.90 14.79 -6.90
C CYS A 52 -10.72 14.24 -7.70
N SER A 53 -9.74 15.09 -8.05
CA SER A 53 -8.53 14.72 -8.81
C SER A 53 -7.27 14.51 -7.94
N CYS A 54 -7.34 14.69 -6.62
CA CYS A 54 -6.18 14.57 -5.72
C CYS A 54 -5.44 13.23 -5.88
N GLY A 55 -4.11 13.28 -6.02
CA GLY A 55 -3.24 12.12 -6.21
C GLY A 55 -2.98 11.76 -7.68
N GLU A 56 -3.81 12.23 -8.61
CA GLU A 56 -3.67 11.98 -10.07
C GLU A 56 -2.65 12.91 -10.75
N ASP A 57 -1.98 13.73 -9.97
CA ASP A 57 -1.00 14.75 -10.37
C ASP A 57 0.44 14.21 -10.44
N THR A 58 0.74 13.13 -9.71
CA THR A 58 2.13 12.73 -9.42
C THR A 58 2.78 11.91 -10.54
N SER A 59 1.99 11.18 -11.32
CA SER A 59 2.39 10.50 -12.55
C SER A 59 1.17 10.37 -13.47
N ARG A 60 1.42 10.29 -14.79
CA ARG A 60 0.40 9.95 -15.80
C ARG A 60 0.85 8.78 -16.70
N ARG A 61 1.89 8.06 -16.28
CA ARG A 61 2.43 6.90 -17.00
C ARG A 61 1.44 5.74 -16.88
N LEU A 62 1.09 5.14 -18.02
CA LEU A 62 0.19 3.99 -18.14
C LEU A 62 0.79 3.02 -19.16
N ASP A 63 1.72 2.18 -18.69
CA ASP A 63 2.40 1.17 -19.53
C ASP A 63 1.48 0.02 -19.97
N TRP A 64 0.33 -0.13 -19.29
CA TRP A 64 -0.78 -1.01 -19.65
C TRP A 64 -2.10 -0.35 -19.25
N ILE A 65 -3.20 -0.82 -19.81
CA ILE A 65 -4.57 -0.41 -19.52
C ILE A 65 -5.47 -1.63 -19.28
N TRP A 66 -6.72 -1.43 -18.88
CA TRP A 66 -7.67 -2.54 -18.72
C TRP A 66 -8.03 -3.19 -20.07
N ASP A 67 -8.09 -4.51 -20.09
CA ASP A 67 -8.63 -5.31 -21.19
C ASP A 67 -10.11 -4.93 -21.41
N LYS A 68 -10.50 -4.78 -22.67
CA LYS A 68 -11.84 -4.36 -23.11
C LYS A 68 -12.58 -5.46 -23.88
N ALA A 69 -11.92 -6.59 -24.16
CA ALA A 69 -12.52 -7.67 -24.94
C ALA A 69 -13.35 -8.63 -24.08
N LEU A 70 -13.05 -8.72 -22.78
CA LEU A 70 -13.56 -9.76 -21.87
C LEU A 70 -14.42 -9.18 -20.71
N THR A 71 -15.07 -8.04 -20.93
CA THR A 71 -15.77 -7.26 -19.89
C THR A 71 -17.26 -7.63 -19.78
N PHE A 72 -17.60 -8.66 -19.00
CA PHE A 72 -18.98 -8.97 -18.64
C PHE A 72 -19.49 -8.04 -17.51
N GLU A 73 -20.74 -7.57 -17.60
CA GLU A 73 -21.34 -6.58 -16.67
C GLU A 73 -20.42 -5.39 -16.27
N THR A 74 -19.48 -4.99 -17.12
CA THR A 74 -18.47 -3.95 -16.82
C THR A 74 -18.36 -2.92 -17.93
N VAL A 75 -18.09 -1.67 -17.56
CA VAL A 75 -17.86 -0.56 -18.48
C VAL A 75 -16.47 0.00 -18.23
N VAL A 76 -15.58 -0.17 -19.22
CA VAL A 76 -14.19 0.33 -19.18
C VAL A 76 -14.10 1.64 -19.97
N SER A 77 -14.10 2.76 -19.26
CA SER A 77 -14.03 4.11 -19.84
C SER A 77 -12.62 4.69 -19.68
N GLY A 78 -11.79 4.51 -20.70
CA GLY A 78 -10.38 4.90 -20.67
C GLY A 78 -9.59 4.09 -19.64
N ALA A 79 -9.38 4.68 -18.46
CA ALA A 79 -8.69 4.08 -17.31
C ALA A 79 -9.62 3.80 -16.12
N GLU A 80 -10.90 4.16 -16.20
CA GLU A 80 -11.92 3.86 -15.19
C GLU A 80 -12.67 2.57 -15.53
N VAL A 81 -12.91 1.73 -14.52
CA VAL A 81 -13.74 0.52 -14.60
C VAL A 81 -14.95 0.71 -13.70
N ILE A 82 -16.14 0.64 -14.28
CA ILE A 82 -17.41 0.62 -13.55
C ILE A 82 -17.94 -0.81 -13.61
N PHE A 83 -18.03 -1.46 -12.46
CA PHE A 83 -18.60 -2.80 -12.30
C PHE A 83 -20.11 -2.75 -12.07
N HIS A 84 -20.82 -3.71 -12.66
CA HIS A 84 -22.23 -3.98 -12.38
C HIS A 84 -23.10 -2.70 -12.45
N PRO A 85 -23.11 -1.98 -13.60
CA PRO A 85 -23.57 -0.59 -13.70
C PRO A 85 -25.08 -0.39 -13.46
N VAL A 86 -25.87 -1.46 -13.57
CA VAL A 86 -27.32 -1.42 -13.30
C VAL A 86 -27.62 -2.11 -11.96
N TYR A 87 -27.28 -3.40 -11.87
CA TYR A 87 -27.31 -4.27 -10.70
C TYR A 87 -26.16 -5.30 -10.82
N SER A 88 -25.93 -6.11 -9.79
CA SER A 88 -24.91 -7.17 -9.77
C SER A 88 -25.55 -8.54 -9.68
N GLN A 89 -25.07 -9.50 -10.48
CA GLN A 89 -25.51 -10.90 -10.47
C GLN A 89 -24.52 -11.87 -9.79
N GLY A 90 -23.31 -11.41 -9.46
CA GLY A 90 -22.26 -12.28 -8.94
C GLY A 90 -20.94 -11.56 -8.72
N THR A 91 -19.86 -12.05 -9.34
CA THR A 91 -18.52 -11.46 -9.29
C THR A 91 -17.96 -11.29 -10.70
N THR A 92 -17.58 -10.07 -11.07
CA THR A 92 -16.82 -9.81 -12.30
C THR A 92 -15.34 -9.60 -11.98
N ILE A 93 -14.46 -10.12 -12.83
CA ILE A 93 -13.01 -9.84 -12.85
C ILE A 93 -12.67 -9.01 -14.10
N VAL A 94 -11.80 -8.01 -13.95
CA VAL A 94 -11.18 -7.29 -15.07
C VAL A 94 -9.65 -7.37 -14.91
N ARG A 95 -8.97 -7.71 -16.00
CA ARG A 95 -7.50 -7.82 -16.09
C ARG A 95 -6.89 -6.68 -16.91
N GLY A 96 -5.59 -6.43 -16.76
CA GLY A 96 -4.82 -5.62 -17.70
C GLY A 96 -4.73 -6.26 -19.08
N ASN A 97 -4.52 -5.45 -20.12
CA ASN A 97 -4.39 -5.92 -21.50
C ASN A 97 -3.02 -6.56 -21.79
N GLU A 98 -1.98 -6.17 -21.06
CA GLU A 98 -0.62 -6.73 -21.15
C GLU A 98 -0.26 -7.53 -19.89
N PRO A 99 0.57 -8.58 -20.00
CA PRO A 99 1.15 -9.27 -18.86
C PRO A 99 2.29 -8.47 -18.22
N LEU A 100 2.56 -8.72 -16.94
CA LEU A 100 3.68 -8.15 -16.19
C LEU A 100 4.99 -8.82 -16.61
N TYR A 101 5.79 -8.12 -17.43
CA TYR A 101 7.13 -8.55 -17.86
C TYR A 101 7.97 -9.19 -16.73
N ARG A 102 8.51 -10.40 -16.98
CA ARG A 102 9.44 -11.10 -16.07
C ARG A 102 10.69 -10.27 -15.80
N GLY A 103 11.30 -10.43 -14.63
CA GLY A 103 12.55 -9.74 -14.26
C GLY A 103 12.44 -8.21 -14.09
N ARG A 104 11.21 -7.65 -14.10
CA ARG A 104 10.95 -6.22 -13.93
C ARG A 104 10.17 -5.90 -12.65
N HIS A 105 10.27 -4.64 -12.25
CA HIS A 105 9.55 -4.03 -11.15
C HIS A 105 8.33 -3.30 -11.69
N HIS A 106 7.13 -3.70 -11.27
CA HIS A 106 5.89 -3.08 -11.72
C HIS A 106 5.20 -2.37 -10.56
N TYR A 107 4.82 -1.11 -10.75
CA TYR A 107 4.07 -0.34 -9.77
C TYR A 107 2.87 0.35 -10.42
N TRP A 108 1.67 0.12 -9.88
CA TRP A 108 0.45 0.79 -10.32
C TRP A 108 -0.41 1.29 -9.15
N GLU A 109 -1.21 2.32 -9.41
CA GLU A 109 -2.13 2.92 -8.45
C GLU A 109 -3.57 2.92 -8.95
N LEU A 110 -4.47 2.50 -8.07
CA LEU A 110 -5.90 2.43 -8.26
C LEU A 110 -6.61 3.37 -7.28
N LYS A 111 -7.33 4.35 -7.80
CA LYS A 111 -8.12 5.29 -7.02
C LYS A 111 -9.58 4.86 -6.97
N ILE A 112 -10.14 4.81 -5.77
CA ILE A 112 -11.50 4.29 -5.54
C ILE A 112 -12.49 5.46 -5.61
N LEU A 113 -13.41 5.42 -6.59
CA LEU A 113 -14.31 6.53 -6.91
C LEU A 113 -15.71 6.36 -6.29
N SER A 114 -16.22 5.14 -6.20
CA SER A 114 -17.48 4.82 -5.52
C SER A 114 -17.28 4.52 -4.03
N PRO A 115 -18.34 4.53 -3.20
CA PRO A 115 -18.37 3.72 -1.99
C PRO A 115 -18.18 2.23 -2.35
N LEU A 116 -17.57 1.46 -1.45
CA LEU A 116 -17.41 0.00 -1.57
C LEU A 116 -18.29 -0.73 -0.54
N SER A 117 -18.98 -1.76 -1.00
CA SER A 117 -19.93 -2.59 -0.25
C SER A 117 -20.08 -3.97 -0.92
N GLY A 118 -21.03 -4.79 -0.49
CA GLY A 118 -21.24 -6.15 -1.00
C GLY A 118 -20.35 -7.20 -0.33
N THR A 119 -20.13 -8.33 -1.00
CA THR A 119 -19.31 -9.44 -0.48
C THR A 119 -17.82 -9.09 -0.54
N ASP A 120 -17.32 -8.68 -1.71
CA ASP A 120 -15.94 -8.22 -1.86
C ASP A 120 -15.69 -7.30 -3.06
N ILE A 121 -14.59 -6.55 -2.95
CA ILE A 121 -13.92 -5.84 -4.03
C ILE A 121 -12.42 -6.02 -3.78
N MET A 122 -11.72 -6.63 -4.73
CA MET A 122 -10.36 -7.12 -4.53
C MET A 122 -9.42 -6.61 -5.61
N PHE A 123 -8.17 -6.42 -5.25
CA PHE A 123 -7.10 -5.89 -6.10
C PHE A 123 -5.91 -6.84 -6.04
N GLY A 124 -5.18 -7.05 -7.13
CA GLY A 124 -3.98 -7.89 -7.12
C GLY A 124 -3.56 -8.38 -8.49
N ILE A 125 -3.24 -9.67 -8.59
CA ILE A 125 -2.76 -10.32 -9.81
C ILE A 125 -3.36 -11.73 -9.98
N GLY A 126 -3.29 -12.27 -11.18
CA GLY A 126 -3.56 -13.68 -11.48
C GLY A 126 -2.84 -14.16 -12.73
N THR A 127 -2.79 -15.48 -12.92
CA THR A 127 -2.18 -16.11 -14.09
C THR A 127 -3.06 -15.96 -15.35
N ASP A 128 -2.50 -16.33 -16.50
CA ASP A 128 -3.21 -16.62 -17.75
C ASP A 128 -4.33 -17.66 -17.62
N LYS A 129 -4.33 -18.46 -16.55
CA LYS A 129 -5.23 -19.61 -16.32
C LYS A 129 -6.48 -19.26 -15.50
N VAL A 130 -6.62 -18.01 -15.06
CA VAL A 130 -7.79 -17.54 -14.30
C VAL A 130 -9.00 -17.39 -15.22
N ASP A 131 -10.01 -18.24 -15.01
CA ASP A 131 -11.31 -18.10 -15.67
C ASP A 131 -12.05 -16.86 -15.14
N LEU A 132 -12.13 -15.83 -15.99
CA LEU A 132 -12.74 -14.53 -15.68
C LEU A 132 -14.28 -14.59 -15.53
N LEU A 133 -14.94 -15.64 -16.02
CA LEU A 133 -16.40 -15.77 -16.09
C LEU A 133 -16.98 -16.80 -15.11
N ARG A 134 -16.16 -17.71 -14.58
CA ARG A 134 -16.53 -18.77 -13.62
C ARG A 134 -17.45 -18.33 -12.47
N HIS A 135 -17.31 -17.08 -12.02
CA HIS A 135 -18.02 -16.53 -10.87
C HIS A 135 -19.04 -15.42 -11.22
N GLN A 136 -19.37 -15.23 -12.49
CA GLN A 136 -20.30 -14.18 -12.95
C GLN A 136 -21.71 -14.24 -12.31
N PHE A 137 -22.13 -15.43 -11.84
CA PHE A 137 -23.40 -15.67 -11.13
C PHE A 137 -23.23 -16.09 -9.66
N SER A 138 -22.08 -15.78 -9.05
CA SER A 138 -21.76 -16.14 -7.65
C SER A 138 -21.03 -14.99 -6.96
N PHE A 139 -21.54 -14.51 -5.82
CA PHE A 139 -20.91 -13.42 -5.06
C PHE A 139 -19.78 -13.98 -4.17
N THR A 140 -18.52 -13.84 -4.57
CA THR A 140 -17.37 -14.44 -3.86
C THR A 140 -16.11 -13.57 -3.86
N SER A 141 -15.24 -13.81 -2.89
CA SER A 141 -13.87 -13.27 -2.85
C SER A 141 -12.98 -14.08 -3.80
N VAL A 142 -13.00 -13.72 -5.09
CA VAL A 142 -12.44 -14.57 -6.16
C VAL A 142 -10.91 -14.49 -6.30
N LEU A 143 -10.29 -13.32 -6.13
CA LEU A 143 -8.84 -13.20 -6.27
C LEU A 143 -8.14 -13.85 -5.06
N GLY A 144 -7.49 -14.99 -5.30
CA GLY A 144 -6.92 -15.86 -4.27
C GLY A 144 -7.85 -16.96 -3.78
N ILE A 145 -8.97 -17.23 -4.46
CA ILE A 145 -9.81 -18.41 -4.15
C ILE A 145 -9.06 -19.73 -4.41
N ASP A 146 -8.10 -19.69 -5.34
CA ASP A 146 -7.22 -20.77 -5.78
C ASP A 146 -5.74 -20.31 -5.78
N ASP A 147 -4.87 -21.17 -6.32
CA ASP A 147 -3.43 -20.91 -6.47
C ASP A 147 -3.08 -20.07 -7.72
N GLN A 148 -4.05 -19.81 -8.60
CA GLN A 148 -3.86 -19.04 -9.84
C GLN A 148 -3.94 -17.52 -9.63
N SER A 149 -4.31 -17.07 -8.44
CA SER A 149 -4.54 -15.65 -8.16
C SER A 149 -4.13 -15.21 -6.75
N TRP A 150 -3.89 -13.91 -6.58
CA TRP A 150 -3.45 -13.28 -5.32
C TRP A 150 -4.21 -11.97 -5.13
N GLY A 151 -5.08 -11.88 -4.13
CA GLY A 151 -5.98 -10.74 -3.92
C GLY A 151 -5.79 -10.00 -2.61
N TYR A 152 -6.16 -8.72 -2.58
CA TYR A 152 -6.32 -7.89 -1.38
C TYR A 152 -7.70 -7.25 -1.39
N SER A 153 -8.50 -7.62 -0.39
CA SER A 153 -9.89 -7.21 -0.19
C SER A 153 -10.00 -5.81 0.42
N TYR A 154 -11.02 -5.04 0.01
CA TYR A 154 -11.43 -3.79 0.66
C TYR A 154 -11.74 -3.93 2.16
N ARG A 155 -11.95 -5.17 2.64
CA ARG A 155 -12.16 -5.55 4.04
C ARG A 155 -10.87 -5.62 4.86
N GLY A 156 -9.70 -5.41 4.24
CA GLY A 156 -8.38 -5.44 4.90
C GLY A 156 -7.71 -6.82 4.91
N LEU A 157 -8.27 -7.80 4.18
CA LEU A 157 -7.79 -9.17 4.11
C LEU A 157 -6.97 -9.44 2.84
N ALA A 158 -5.82 -10.07 3.00
CA ALA A 158 -5.09 -10.74 1.93
C ALA A 158 -5.68 -12.16 1.73
N GLN A 159 -5.74 -12.62 0.48
CA GLN A 159 -6.22 -13.96 0.11
C GLN A 159 -5.36 -14.60 -0.99
N HIS A 160 -5.01 -15.88 -0.82
CA HIS A 160 -4.38 -16.75 -1.83
C HIS A 160 -4.58 -18.23 -1.46
N ASN A 161 -4.80 -19.10 -2.44
CA ASN A 161 -5.03 -20.55 -2.25
C ASN A 161 -6.10 -20.84 -1.18
N GLY A 162 -7.21 -20.11 -1.23
CA GLY A 162 -8.33 -20.19 -0.29
C GLY A 162 -8.05 -19.68 1.13
N GLN A 163 -6.80 -19.34 1.47
CA GLN A 163 -6.40 -18.89 2.80
C GLN A 163 -6.54 -17.37 2.93
N LEU A 164 -7.19 -16.94 4.01
CA LEU A 164 -7.37 -15.52 4.36
C LEU A 164 -6.36 -15.09 5.44
N LYS A 165 -5.93 -13.83 5.37
CA LYS A 165 -4.98 -13.23 6.32
C LYS A 165 -5.29 -11.77 6.57
N TYR A 166 -5.35 -11.33 7.83
CA TYR A 166 -5.39 -9.91 8.18
C TYR A 166 -4.08 -9.23 7.77
N TYR A 167 -4.18 -8.18 6.95
CA TYR A 167 -3.03 -7.56 6.29
C TYR A 167 -3.09 -6.02 6.24
N GLY A 168 -4.28 -5.43 6.24
CA GLY A 168 -4.44 -3.97 6.30
C GLY A 168 -5.76 -3.53 6.91
N LYS A 169 -6.02 -2.22 6.90
CA LYS A 169 -7.29 -1.64 7.36
C LYS A 169 -8.36 -1.68 6.26
N LYS A 170 -9.64 -1.57 6.64
CA LYS A 170 -10.75 -1.44 5.67
C LYS A 170 -10.62 -0.14 4.88
N PHE A 171 -11.05 -0.13 3.62
CA PHE A 171 -10.97 1.07 2.78
C PHE A 171 -12.14 1.16 1.79
N SER A 172 -12.40 2.37 1.28
CA SER A 172 -13.58 2.67 0.45
C SER A 172 -13.29 3.90 -0.42
N ARG A 173 -14.32 4.63 -0.86
CA ARG A 173 -14.23 5.87 -1.65
C ARG A 173 -13.11 6.81 -1.20
N GLY A 174 -12.38 7.36 -2.15
CA GLY A 174 -11.36 8.39 -1.91
C GLY A 174 -10.10 7.88 -1.20
N ARG A 175 -9.79 6.58 -1.30
CA ARG A 175 -8.47 6.02 -0.99
C ARG A 175 -7.77 5.63 -2.30
N ILE A 176 -6.43 5.57 -2.24
CA ILE A 176 -5.57 5.09 -3.33
C ILE A 176 -4.91 3.79 -2.88
N ILE A 177 -5.05 2.74 -3.68
CA ILE A 177 -4.40 1.44 -3.52
C ILE A 177 -3.26 1.36 -4.51
N GLY A 178 -2.02 1.33 -4.01
CA GLY A 178 -0.86 0.98 -4.81
C GLY A 178 -0.62 -0.52 -4.77
N ILE A 179 -0.13 -1.09 -5.87
CA ILE A 179 0.34 -2.48 -5.95
C ILE A 179 1.74 -2.47 -6.55
N TYR A 180 2.67 -3.11 -5.86
CA TYR A 180 4.05 -3.32 -6.27
C TYR A 180 4.30 -4.81 -6.47
N VAL A 181 4.83 -5.17 -7.65
CA VAL A 181 5.23 -6.54 -7.98
C VAL A 181 6.68 -6.55 -8.44
N ASP A 182 7.50 -7.29 -7.70
CA ASP A 182 8.90 -7.58 -7.99
C ASP A 182 8.95 -8.92 -8.75
N MET A 183 8.92 -8.88 -10.10
CA MET A 183 8.93 -10.07 -10.95
C MET A 183 10.33 -10.71 -11.07
N PHE A 184 11.32 -10.19 -10.37
CA PHE A 184 12.65 -10.79 -10.23
C PHE A 184 12.72 -11.67 -8.96
N ARG A 185 12.32 -11.12 -7.80
CA ARG A 185 12.27 -11.84 -6.50
C ARG A 185 10.99 -12.66 -6.33
N GLY A 186 9.94 -12.39 -7.10
CA GLY A 186 8.65 -13.09 -7.03
C GLY A 186 7.86 -12.70 -5.79
N THR A 187 7.77 -11.39 -5.50
CA THR A 187 7.09 -10.86 -4.31
C THR A 187 6.11 -9.75 -4.65
N LEU A 188 5.02 -9.66 -3.89
CA LEU A 188 3.97 -8.65 -4.05
C LEU A 188 3.73 -7.89 -2.73
N GLU A 189 3.54 -6.59 -2.85
CA GLU A 189 3.27 -5.65 -1.76
C GLU A 189 2.17 -4.65 -2.16
N TYR A 190 1.27 -4.32 -1.22
CA TYR A 190 0.26 -3.29 -1.41
C TYR A 190 0.60 -2.03 -0.61
N PHE A 191 0.07 -0.90 -1.08
CA PHE A 191 0.19 0.41 -0.47
C PHE A 191 -1.20 1.00 -0.28
N LEU A 192 -1.46 1.63 0.86
CA LEU A 192 -2.73 2.29 1.17
C LEU A 192 -2.48 3.77 1.44
N ASN A 193 -2.99 4.64 0.56
CA ASN A 193 -2.70 6.08 0.52
C ASN A 193 -1.19 6.37 0.56
N ARG A 194 -0.41 5.71 -0.31
CA ARG A 194 1.04 5.93 -0.48
C ARG A 194 1.87 5.66 0.77
N ARG A 195 1.44 4.66 1.54
CA ARG A 195 2.16 4.04 2.66
C ARG A 195 2.14 2.54 2.42
N SER A 196 3.27 1.88 2.61
CA SER A 196 3.38 0.42 2.44
C SER A 196 2.48 -0.31 3.46
N LEU A 197 2.16 -1.59 3.21
CA LEU A 197 1.59 -2.51 4.21
C LEU A 197 2.58 -3.66 4.55
N GLY A 198 3.80 -3.55 4.04
CA GLY A 198 4.82 -4.60 3.96
C GLY A 198 4.44 -5.68 2.94
N ARG A 199 5.40 -6.56 2.61
CA ARG A 199 5.17 -7.70 1.70
C ARG A 199 3.93 -8.51 2.08
N ALA A 200 3.01 -8.68 1.12
CA ALA A 200 1.83 -9.55 1.23
C ALA A 200 2.20 -11.00 0.87
N TYR A 201 2.83 -11.16 -0.29
CA TYR A 201 3.10 -12.47 -0.90
C TYR A 201 4.55 -12.62 -1.34
N SER A 202 4.98 -13.89 -1.41
CA SER A 202 6.28 -14.34 -1.90
C SER A 202 6.09 -15.70 -2.56
N GLY A 203 6.87 -15.99 -3.60
CA GLY A 203 6.67 -17.19 -4.42
C GLY A 203 5.70 -16.98 -5.58
N ILE A 204 5.50 -15.72 -6.02
CA ILE A 204 4.80 -15.45 -7.30
C ILE A 204 5.57 -16.18 -8.43
N PRO A 205 4.89 -16.90 -9.34
CA PRO A 205 5.52 -17.62 -10.44
C PRO A 205 6.44 -16.73 -11.29
N ARG A 206 7.57 -17.31 -11.72
CA ARG A 206 8.59 -16.66 -12.57
C ARG A 206 9.09 -17.57 -13.69
N GLU A 207 8.51 -18.75 -13.82
CA GLU A 207 8.86 -19.72 -14.85
C GLU A 207 8.29 -19.32 -16.22
N ASP A 208 8.89 -19.86 -17.27
CA ASP A 208 8.45 -19.61 -18.65
C ASP A 208 7.15 -20.38 -18.95
N GLY A 209 6.30 -19.77 -19.80
CA GLY A 209 4.97 -20.31 -20.11
C GLY A 209 3.87 -20.00 -19.09
N ILE A 210 4.15 -19.25 -18.01
CA ILE A 210 3.11 -18.63 -17.15
C ILE A 210 3.18 -17.11 -17.29
N GLU A 211 2.04 -16.48 -17.57
CA GLU A 211 1.93 -15.03 -17.67
C GLU A 211 1.12 -14.48 -16.49
N ILE A 212 1.57 -13.38 -15.89
CA ILE A 212 0.91 -12.77 -14.73
C ILE A 212 0.27 -11.46 -15.16
N TYR A 213 -1.04 -11.30 -14.97
CA TYR A 213 -1.77 -10.08 -15.28
C TYR A 213 -2.15 -9.31 -14.01
N PRO A 214 -2.17 -7.96 -14.05
CA PRO A 214 -2.78 -7.16 -13.00
C PRO A 214 -4.31 -7.33 -13.06
N MET A 215 -4.96 -7.52 -11.92
CA MET A 215 -6.38 -7.83 -11.83
C MET A 215 -7.11 -7.03 -10.75
N VAL A 216 -8.39 -6.78 -11.00
CA VAL A 216 -9.34 -6.23 -10.03
C VAL A 216 -10.68 -6.96 -10.19
N SER A 217 -11.33 -7.30 -9.08
CA SER A 217 -12.64 -7.94 -9.07
C SER A 217 -13.62 -7.20 -8.18
N SER A 218 -14.91 -7.32 -8.47
CA SER A 218 -15.98 -6.73 -7.66
C SER A 218 -17.22 -7.61 -7.66
N THR A 219 -17.89 -7.67 -6.52
CA THR A 219 -19.27 -8.18 -6.40
C THR A 219 -20.32 -7.06 -6.37
N SER A 220 -19.89 -5.80 -6.38
CA SER A 220 -20.70 -4.64 -5.97
C SER A 220 -21.27 -3.87 -7.16
N ALA A 221 -22.60 -3.73 -7.18
CA ALA A 221 -23.31 -2.84 -8.09
C ALA A 221 -22.73 -1.41 -8.07
N LYS A 222 -22.53 -0.83 -9.26
CA LYS A 222 -22.06 0.55 -9.51
C LYS A 222 -20.74 0.91 -8.84
N SER A 223 -19.91 -0.08 -8.51
CA SER A 223 -18.59 0.18 -7.95
C SER A 223 -17.64 0.68 -9.03
N SER A 224 -16.89 1.75 -8.74
CA SER A 224 -15.99 2.39 -9.71
C SER A 224 -14.59 2.59 -9.13
N VAL A 225 -13.60 2.21 -9.94
CA VAL A 225 -12.16 2.32 -9.66
C VAL A 225 -11.44 2.85 -10.90
N LYS A 226 -10.41 3.67 -10.70
CA LYS A 226 -9.65 4.29 -11.78
C LYS A 226 -8.16 3.98 -11.65
N LEU A 227 -7.56 3.50 -12.73
CA LEU A 227 -6.10 3.38 -12.86
C LEU A 227 -5.53 4.79 -13.06
N ILE A 228 -4.63 5.22 -12.17
CA ILE A 228 -4.07 6.59 -12.19
C ILE A 228 -2.57 6.62 -12.52
N ASN A 229 -1.88 5.49 -12.31
CA ASN A 229 -0.52 5.24 -12.75
C ASN A 229 -0.35 3.73 -12.98
N ALA A 230 0.40 3.33 -14.00
CA ALA A 230 0.94 1.99 -14.20
C ALA A 230 2.31 2.12 -14.86
N ALA A 231 3.36 1.66 -14.18
CA ALA A 231 4.74 1.83 -14.63
C ALA A 231 5.60 0.59 -14.38
N SER A 232 6.38 0.21 -15.38
CA SER A 232 7.35 -0.89 -15.34
C SER A 232 8.78 -0.37 -15.38
N PHE A 233 9.65 -0.95 -14.57
CA PHE A 233 11.06 -0.57 -14.43
C PHE A 233 11.95 -1.82 -14.47
N GLU A 234 13.14 -1.69 -15.01
CA GLU A 234 14.11 -2.79 -15.06
C GLU A 234 14.76 -3.01 -13.69
N ASP A 235 15.00 -4.26 -13.31
CA ASP A 235 15.95 -4.54 -12.24
C ASP A 235 17.36 -4.21 -12.75
N ASN A 236 18.00 -3.25 -12.09
CA ASN A 236 19.36 -2.83 -12.36
C ASN A 236 19.94 -2.11 -11.14
N LEU A 237 21.25 -1.83 -11.17
CA LEU A 237 21.94 -1.15 -10.07
C LEU A 237 21.31 0.21 -9.72
N ARG A 238 20.87 0.99 -10.71
CA ARG A 238 20.21 2.29 -10.50
C ARG A 238 18.90 2.15 -9.70
N PHE A 239 18.07 1.17 -10.04
CA PHE A 239 16.83 0.89 -9.32
C PHE A 239 17.11 0.39 -7.90
N ASN A 240 17.99 -0.59 -7.75
CA ASN A 240 18.29 -1.19 -6.45
C ASN A 240 19.01 -0.23 -5.48
N CYS A 241 19.93 0.60 -5.97
CA CYS A 241 20.49 1.70 -5.16
C CYS A 241 19.38 2.67 -4.71
N MET A 242 18.44 3.05 -5.58
CA MET A 242 17.35 3.94 -5.19
C MET A 242 16.39 3.32 -4.16
N LYS A 243 16.13 2.00 -4.27
CA LYS A 243 15.35 1.19 -3.30
C LYS A 243 15.99 1.11 -1.90
N VAL A 244 17.30 1.34 -1.79
CA VAL A 244 18.00 1.55 -0.51
C VAL A 244 17.96 3.02 -0.10
N ILE A 245 18.39 3.94 -0.97
CA ILE A 245 18.46 5.39 -0.71
C ILE A 245 17.14 5.97 -0.19
N CYS A 246 16.01 5.59 -0.79
CA CYS A 246 14.70 6.12 -0.40
C CYS A 246 14.26 5.76 1.02
N LYS A 247 14.87 4.73 1.65
CA LYS A 247 14.63 4.37 3.05
C LYS A 247 15.26 5.37 4.04
N TYR A 248 16.34 6.04 3.65
CA TYR A 248 17.17 6.86 4.52
C TYR A 248 17.04 8.36 4.14
N PRO A 249 16.27 9.18 4.90
CA PRO A 249 15.98 10.57 4.52
C PRO A 249 17.21 11.47 4.35
N LYS A 250 18.30 11.22 5.10
CA LYS A 250 19.60 11.91 4.91
C LYS A 250 20.11 11.74 3.46
N LEU A 251 20.17 10.50 2.98
CA LEU A 251 20.67 10.15 1.64
C LEU A 251 19.72 10.63 0.54
N LEU A 252 18.41 10.47 0.73
CA LEU A 252 17.41 10.96 -0.22
C LEU A 252 17.45 12.49 -0.39
N ALA A 253 17.78 13.25 0.66
CA ALA A 253 17.97 14.69 0.57
C ALA A 253 19.21 15.06 -0.27
N GLN A 254 20.36 14.40 -0.03
CA GLN A 254 21.59 14.59 -0.82
C GLN A 254 21.36 14.26 -2.31
N VAL A 255 20.67 13.16 -2.60
CA VAL A 255 20.33 12.72 -3.96
C VAL A 255 19.40 13.70 -4.68
N ASN A 256 18.46 14.33 -3.97
CA ASN A 256 17.60 15.37 -4.54
C ASN A 256 18.30 16.73 -4.76
N ALA A 257 19.45 16.96 -4.13
CA ALA A 257 20.27 18.15 -4.38
C ALA A 257 21.07 18.05 -5.69
N ILE A 258 21.41 16.83 -6.14
CA ILE A 258 22.17 16.58 -7.38
C ILE A 258 21.20 16.52 -8.57
N PRO A 259 21.21 17.47 -9.52
CA PRO A 259 20.16 17.60 -10.54
C PRO A 259 19.94 16.34 -11.41
N GLY A 260 21.02 15.64 -11.78
CA GLY A 260 20.94 14.39 -12.54
C GLY A 260 20.29 13.23 -11.77
N LEU A 261 20.55 13.13 -10.47
CA LEU A 261 19.99 12.07 -9.61
C LEU A 261 18.56 12.40 -9.13
N LYS A 262 18.24 13.69 -8.98
CA LYS A 262 16.88 14.18 -8.68
C LYS A 262 15.85 13.64 -9.68
N LYS A 263 16.17 13.61 -10.99
CA LYS A 263 15.30 13.02 -12.02
C LYS A 263 15.01 11.52 -11.75
N ILE A 264 15.99 10.78 -11.22
CA ILE A 264 15.85 9.37 -10.85
C ILE A 264 14.91 9.21 -9.64
N ALA A 265 15.08 10.06 -8.61
CA ALA A 265 14.21 10.04 -7.44
C ALA A 265 12.76 10.45 -7.77
N GLN A 266 12.57 11.33 -8.76
CA GLN A 266 11.25 11.71 -9.30
C GLN A 266 10.61 10.61 -10.16
N GLU A 267 11.41 9.88 -10.95
CA GLU A 267 10.91 8.73 -11.73
C GLU A 267 10.51 7.55 -10.82
N LEU A 268 11.31 7.29 -9.79
CA LEU A 268 11.11 6.20 -8.81
C LEU A 268 10.44 6.70 -7.51
N TRP A 269 9.60 7.73 -7.62
CA TRP A 269 8.94 8.43 -6.52
C TRP A 269 8.19 7.52 -5.52
N PHE A 270 7.64 6.41 -5.99
CA PHE A 270 6.91 5.43 -5.17
C PHE A 270 7.82 4.66 -4.19
N LEU A 271 9.13 4.58 -4.44
CA LEU A 271 10.09 3.98 -3.49
C LEU A 271 10.27 4.82 -2.21
N GLN A 272 9.81 6.09 -2.21
CA GLN A 272 9.87 7.00 -1.07
C GLN A 272 8.73 6.77 -0.05
N PHE A 273 7.81 5.84 -0.34
CA PHE A 273 6.69 5.52 0.54
C PHE A 273 7.15 4.72 1.76
N LYS A 274 6.88 5.26 2.95
CA LYS A 274 7.31 4.64 4.20
C LYS A 274 6.42 3.47 4.60
N GLU A 275 7.05 2.43 5.15
CA GLU A 275 6.39 1.41 5.94
C GLU A 275 5.76 2.03 7.20
N PRO A 276 4.54 1.63 7.60
CA PRO A 276 3.99 1.94 8.90
C PRO A 276 4.63 1.06 9.97
N ASN A 277 4.76 1.56 11.19
CA ASN A 277 4.99 0.71 12.35
C ASN A 277 3.85 -0.32 12.41
N ARG A 278 4.17 -1.61 12.24
CA ARG A 278 3.18 -2.69 12.35
C ARG A 278 2.65 -2.74 13.77
N THR A 279 1.36 -2.47 13.96
CA THR A 279 0.72 -2.67 15.26
C THR A 279 0.50 -4.17 15.51
N GLU A 280 0.65 -4.56 16.77
CA GLU A 280 0.55 -5.95 17.22
C GLU A 280 -0.84 -6.54 16.96
N ASP A 281 -1.87 -5.68 16.86
CA ASP A 281 -3.24 -6.01 16.45
C ASP A 281 -3.28 -6.94 15.23
N PHE A 282 -2.43 -6.73 14.22
CA PHE A 282 -2.45 -7.55 13.00
C PHE A 282 -1.92 -8.97 13.24
N ALA A 283 -1.01 -9.17 14.19
CA ALA A 283 -0.57 -10.51 14.57
C ALA A 283 -1.66 -11.25 15.36
N LEU A 284 -2.26 -10.57 16.34
CA LEU A 284 -3.34 -11.13 17.18
C LEU A 284 -4.58 -11.51 16.35
N ASN A 285 -5.04 -10.62 15.47
CA ASN A 285 -6.19 -10.89 14.60
C ASN A 285 -5.95 -12.08 13.65
N ASN A 286 -4.70 -12.31 13.22
CA ASN A 286 -4.35 -13.47 12.39
C ASN A 286 -4.42 -14.81 13.16
N LEU A 287 -4.12 -14.82 14.45
CA LEU A 287 -4.28 -16.00 15.29
C LEU A 287 -5.77 -16.38 15.39
N HIS A 288 -6.63 -15.41 15.70
CA HIS A 288 -8.09 -15.62 15.74
C HIS A 288 -8.67 -16.07 14.38
N LEU A 289 -8.16 -15.55 13.26
CA LEU A 289 -8.60 -15.98 11.93
C LEU A 289 -8.23 -17.44 11.63
N ALA A 290 -7.07 -17.90 12.12
CA ALA A 290 -6.68 -19.30 12.03
C ALA A 290 -7.56 -20.19 12.94
N ASP A 291 -7.88 -19.74 14.16
CA ASP A 291 -8.80 -20.43 15.05
C ASP A 291 -10.21 -20.55 14.45
N GLU A 292 -10.76 -19.48 13.87
CA GLU A 292 -12.04 -19.49 13.17
C GLU A 292 -12.02 -20.45 11.95
N ALA A 293 -10.95 -20.43 11.15
CA ALA A 293 -10.78 -21.36 10.03
C ALA A 293 -10.71 -22.82 10.50
N VAL A 294 -10.03 -23.10 11.62
CA VAL A 294 -9.98 -24.43 12.25
C VAL A 294 -11.34 -24.83 12.83
N LEU A 295 -12.13 -23.91 13.39
CA LEU A 295 -13.47 -24.19 13.92
C LEU A 295 -14.49 -24.44 12.80
N CYS A 296 -14.44 -23.67 11.71
CA CYS A 296 -15.22 -23.92 10.50
C CYS A 296 -14.80 -25.24 9.82
N GLY A 297 -13.50 -25.51 9.72
CA GLY A 297 -12.95 -26.78 9.24
C GLY A 297 -13.37 -27.97 10.12
N LYS A 298 -13.44 -27.79 11.45
CA LYS A 298 -13.97 -28.80 12.37
C LYS A 298 -15.47 -29.01 12.21
N LYS A 299 -16.28 -27.97 11.97
CA LYS A 299 -17.70 -28.11 11.61
C LYS A 299 -17.90 -28.87 10.29
N LEU A 300 -17.07 -28.62 9.29
CA LEU A 300 -17.09 -29.36 8.01
C LEU A 300 -16.63 -30.81 8.17
N LYS A 301 -15.60 -31.09 8.99
CA LYS A 301 -15.19 -32.46 9.33
C LYS A 301 -16.24 -33.20 10.17
N LEU A 302 -16.97 -32.52 11.05
CA LEU A 302 -18.05 -33.15 11.84
C LEU A 302 -19.23 -33.63 10.97
N PHE A 303 -19.34 -33.14 9.72
CA PHE A 303 -20.27 -33.67 8.71
C PHE A 303 -19.69 -34.82 7.87
N ASN A 304 -18.37 -35.01 7.85
CA ASN A 304 -17.65 -35.93 6.96
C ASN A 304 -16.61 -36.78 7.72
N SER A 305 -17.05 -37.94 8.25
CA SER A 305 -16.26 -39.02 8.91
C SER A 305 -15.50 -38.61 10.19
N THR A 306 -15.62 -39.28 11.34
CA THR A 306 -15.35 -40.69 11.72
C THR A 306 -13.92 -41.18 11.44
N ASP A 307 -13.18 -41.44 12.52
CA ASP A 307 -11.95 -42.23 12.69
C ASP A 307 -10.57 -41.74 12.22
N SER A 308 -9.56 -42.19 12.99
CA SER A 308 -8.09 -42.10 12.83
C SER A 308 -7.40 -40.74 13.10
N ALA A 309 -6.10 -40.80 13.48
CA ALA A 309 -5.47 -39.82 14.40
C ALA A 309 -3.93 -39.60 14.21
N ASP A 310 -3.37 -38.72 15.05
CA ASP A 310 -1.95 -38.41 15.33
C ASP A 310 -1.05 -37.78 14.23
N GLY A 311 0.06 -37.12 14.63
CA GLY A 311 0.99 -36.48 13.66
C GLY A 311 2.26 -35.72 14.17
N ASN A 312 2.20 -34.98 15.29
CA ASN A 312 3.35 -34.32 15.98
C ASN A 312 4.10 -33.13 15.29
N ASP A 313 5.05 -32.52 16.04
CA ASP A 313 5.72 -31.20 15.85
C ASP A 313 7.12 -31.25 15.17
N SER A 314 7.59 -30.12 14.61
CA SER A 314 9.02 -29.77 14.51
C SER A 314 9.29 -28.28 14.23
N LYS A 315 10.40 -27.75 14.78
CA LYS A 315 10.84 -26.35 14.65
C LYS A 315 11.77 -26.10 13.45
N GLY A 316 11.71 -24.89 12.90
CA GLY A 316 12.77 -24.31 12.06
C GLY A 316 13.00 -22.85 12.44
N GLN A 317 14.27 -22.42 12.52
CA GLN A 317 14.68 -21.06 12.93
C GLN A 317 15.63 -20.45 11.88
N GLU A 318 15.80 -19.12 11.97
CA GLU A 318 16.80 -18.29 11.28
C GLU A 318 16.53 -17.92 9.81
N ILE A 319 16.27 -16.61 9.61
CA ILE A 319 16.64 -15.88 8.41
C ILE A 319 17.21 -14.52 8.89
N ASN A 320 18.52 -14.34 8.80
CA ASN A 320 19.14 -13.03 9.05
C ASN A 320 18.66 -12.05 7.97
N SER A 321 18.07 -10.92 8.38
CA SER A 321 17.38 -10.03 7.43
C SER A 321 18.33 -9.01 6.82
N GLU A 322 18.17 -8.80 5.51
CA GLU A 322 18.92 -7.85 4.65
C GLU A 322 19.07 -6.45 5.30
N SER A 323 18.04 -6.00 6.03
CA SER A 323 18.02 -4.73 6.78
C SER A 323 19.03 -4.65 7.93
N GLN A 324 19.28 -5.74 8.66
CA GLN A 324 20.19 -5.74 9.81
C GLN A 324 21.64 -5.42 9.38
N ILE A 325 22.02 -5.83 8.17
CA ILE A 325 23.35 -5.56 7.60
C ILE A 325 23.52 -4.05 7.32
N TYR A 326 22.52 -3.41 6.70
CA TYR A 326 22.55 -1.98 6.37
C TYR A 326 22.45 -1.08 7.61
N ASP A 327 21.61 -1.42 8.58
CA ASP A 327 21.52 -0.67 9.85
C ASP A 327 22.82 -0.78 10.67
N SER A 328 23.55 -1.88 10.55
CA SER A 328 24.89 -2.07 11.10
C SER A 328 26.02 -1.38 10.31
N LEU A 329 25.74 -0.84 9.13
CA LEU A 329 26.64 0.02 8.35
C LEU A 329 26.41 1.49 8.71
N MET A 330 25.18 1.99 8.58
CA MET A 330 24.86 3.41 8.81
C MET A 330 25.26 3.90 10.22
N LYS A 331 25.09 3.05 11.24
CA LYS A 331 25.50 3.36 12.63
C LYS A 331 27.00 3.63 12.80
N ARG A 332 27.86 3.20 11.86
CA ARG A 332 29.32 3.47 11.92
C ARG A 332 29.66 4.85 11.38
N GLU A 333 28.84 5.41 10.50
CA GLU A 333 29.06 6.74 9.94
C GLU A 333 28.70 7.84 10.95
N ASP A 334 27.56 7.71 11.64
CA ASP A 334 27.16 8.63 12.72
C ASP A 334 28.23 8.69 13.85
N LEU A 335 28.82 7.54 14.23
CA LEU A 335 29.91 7.48 15.23
C LEU A 335 31.21 8.17 14.77
N ASN A 336 31.51 8.14 13.46
CA ASN A 336 32.68 8.83 12.90
C ASN A 336 32.46 10.35 12.81
N GLU A 337 31.24 10.83 12.58
CA GLU A 337 30.90 12.26 12.67
C GLU A 337 31.03 12.79 14.12
N GLU A 338 30.63 12.01 15.14
CA GLU A 338 30.84 12.41 16.54
C GLU A 338 32.32 12.43 16.92
N THR A 339 33.09 11.42 16.51
CA THR A 339 34.54 11.33 16.78
C THR A 339 35.32 12.50 16.17
N THR A 340 34.95 12.96 14.97
CA THR A 340 35.58 14.12 14.31
C THR A 340 35.14 15.48 14.86
N ARG A 341 34.05 15.54 15.66
CA ARG A 341 33.66 16.74 16.42
C ARG A 341 34.30 16.79 17.81
N SER A 342 34.55 15.64 18.44
CA SER A 342 35.18 15.56 19.77
C SER A 342 36.63 16.06 19.79
N SER A 343 37.38 15.87 18.70
CA SER A 343 38.82 16.16 18.62
C SER A 343 39.21 17.64 18.41
N LYS A 344 38.26 18.58 18.46
CA LYS A 344 38.49 20.03 18.27
C LYS A 344 38.08 20.90 19.46
N SER A 345 38.53 20.56 20.67
CA SER A 345 38.66 21.53 21.76
C SER A 345 39.83 21.21 22.69
N HIS A 346 40.35 22.24 23.38
CA HIS A 346 41.33 22.16 24.46
C HIS A 346 42.75 21.62 24.14
N ASN A 347 43.64 22.54 23.73
CA ASN A 347 44.76 22.88 24.61
C ASN A 347 45.24 24.32 24.40
N HIS A 348 46.00 24.88 25.34
CA HIS A 348 46.16 26.34 25.54
C HIS A 348 47.57 26.90 25.29
N ARG A 349 47.63 28.09 24.67
CA ARG A 349 48.61 29.21 24.76
C ARG A 349 50.04 28.96 25.31
N PHE A 350 51.04 29.37 24.52
CA PHE A 350 52.06 30.43 24.77
C PHE A 350 52.49 30.94 23.37
N ILE A 351 52.47 32.23 22.99
CA ILE A 351 53.44 33.33 23.27
C ILE A 351 54.89 32.90 22.95
N SER A 352 55.64 33.45 21.97
CA SER A 352 55.41 34.50 20.94
C SER A 352 56.32 34.20 19.70
N THR A 353 56.79 35.05 18.76
CA THR A 353 56.93 36.53 18.61
C THR A 353 57.18 36.93 17.12
N GLU A 354 56.85 38.18 16.76
CA GLU A 354 57.46 39.06 15.71
C GLU A 354 57.44 38.77 14.18
N SER A 355 57.33 39.91 13.46
CA SER A 355 57.77 40.32 12.10
C SER A 355 57.19 39.75 10.78
N ASN A 356 56.60 40.69 10.00
CA ASN A 356 56.86 41.10 8.58
C ASN A 356 56.87 40.04 7.43
N SER A 357 56.46 40.36 6.19
CA SER A 357 55.89 41.58 5.58
C SER A 357 55.19 41.27 4.23
N GLU A 358 54.43 42.25 3.72
CA GLU A 358 54.18 42.58 2.29
C GLU A 358 53.72 41.48 1.30
N ASP A 359 52.47 41.65 0.83
CA ASP A 359 52.05 41.86 -0.56
C ASP A 359 52.82 41.23 -1.74
N ASP A 360 52.07 40.62 -2.68
CA ASP A 360 52.09 41.08 -4.09
C ASP A 360 50.81 40.69 -4.87
N GLU A 361 50.62 41.28 -6.06
CA GLU A 361 49.40 41.25 -6.89
C GLU A 361 49.32 40.14 -7.98
N LEU A 362 48.10 40.00 -8.52
CA LEU A 362 47.72 39.67 -9.91
C LEU A 362 48.62 38.77 -10.80
N ALA A 363 47.97 37.76 -11.41
CA ALA A 363 47.93 37.66 -12.89
C ALA A 363 46.69 36.89 -13.39
N VAL A 364 46.23 37.26 -14.58
CA VAL A 364 45.26 36.55 -15.45
C VAL A 364 46.00 36.23 -16.77
N ILE A 365 45.36 35.50 -17.71
CA ILE A 365 45.86 35.11 -19.05
C ILE A 365 46.71 33.82 -18.97
N ILE A 366 46.53 32.79 -19.82
CA ILE A 366 45.72 32.64 -21.06
C ILE A 366 44.45 31.82 -20.80
#